data_AF-A0A328RVN9-F1
#
_entry.id   AF-A0A328RVN9-F1
#
_cell.length_a   1.000
_cell.length_b   1.000
_cell.length_c   1.000
_cell.angle_alpha   90.00
_cell.angle_beta   90.00
_cell.angle_gamma   90.00
#
_symmetry.space_group_name_H-M   'P 1'
#
loop_
_entity.id
_entity.type
_entity.pdbx_description
1 polymer ?
#
loop_
_entity_poly.entity_id
_entity_poly.type
_entity_poly.pdbx_seq_one_letter_code
_entity_poly.pdbx_strand_id
1 'polypeptide(L)'
;FKTHNLTVNNNTFKNNKAGMYGGAIINEYGDMTISNNDFINNSAGYHGGAILDYIVWGETGTYTNYDYWGNPTGTSRKFEQVTITNNNFIDNHANYDGGAIYNYPQEYNYYCIITDNTFNNNTAERGSAIITTTYTNISNNIFTKNKAYNTSTDKVINDDNGDAVIKNNIKDDTSTYVNTITIFGDETYVTNNIFKDGKDNTKITISTNNSNPTVNDKIKLTFTLQDQSNKNIPNQTINIDISNKKINLTTNANGIATYDYTLISNLTQVTAIFSETDTYNESNTTLNIKAKKINTKLDVKVSNTTPQISSTVTFTATLVDINNKKLANQSIVFNIDNKNYTVKTNANGIATQSYKTTKVANMTITAKYSGTSSYNSSSSNVKINIKNKIKTMSSG
;
A
#
# COMPACT_ATOMS: atom_id res chain seq x y z
N PHE A 1 28.55 -27.58 24.21
CA PHE A 1 28.73 -28.09 25.58
C PHE A 1 28.34 -29.57 25.54
N LYS A 2 29.10 -30.50 26.15
CA LYS A 2 28.65 -31.90 26.31
C LYS A 2 27.95 -32.00 27.67
N THR A 3 26.64 -32.14 27.73
CA THR A 3 25.88 -32.06 28.98
C THR A 3 24.85 -33.17 29.06
N HIS A 4 24.68 -33.76 30.24
CA HIS A 4 23.66 -34.79 30.46
C HIS A 4 22.26 -34.20 30.66
N ASN A 5 22.13 -32.86 30.83
CA ASN A 5 20.94 -32.02 30.72
C ASN A 5 21.40 -30.54 30.52
N LEU A 6 20.86 -29.81 29.54
CA LEU A 6 21.22 -28.43 29.20
C LEU A 6 20.03 -27.48 29.41
N THR A 7 20.24 -26.35 30.09
CA THR A 7 19.27 -25.26 30.14
C THR A 7 19.93 -23.95 29.78
N VAL A 8 19.37 -23.25 28.79
CA VAL A 8 19.85 -21.96 28.30
C VAL A 8 18.68 -21.00 28.19
N ASN A 9 18.70 -19.92 28.97
CA ASN A 9 17.64 -18.94 28.96
C ASN A 9 18.10 -17.49 29.10
N ASN A 10 17.37 -16.57 28.45
CA ASN A 10 17.62 -15.13 28.53
C ASN A 10 19.02 -14.70 28.05
N ASN A 11 19.52 -15.31 26.97
CA ASN A 11 20.83 -15.00 26.38
C ASN A 11 20.71 -14.44 24.96
N THR A 12 21.79 -13.81 24.51
CA THR A 12 22.00 -13.45 23.10
C THR A 12 23.22 -14.18 22.56
N PHE A 13 23.01 -15.08 21.61
CA PHE A 13 24.06 -15.74 20.82
C PHE A 13 24.18 -15.03 19.48
N LYS A 14 25.24 -14.24 19.31
CA LYS A 14 25.42 -13.41 18.12
C LYS A 14 26.74 -13.69 17.41
N ASN A 15 26.70 -13.85 16.09
CA ASN A 15 27.87 -14.03 15.22
C ASN A 15 28.73 -15.26 15.58
N ASN A 16 28.15 -16.29 16.20
CA ASN A 16 28.89 -17.53 16.46
C ASN A 16 29.04 -18.32 15.15
N LYS A 17 30.21 -18.95 14.95
CA LYS A 17 30.52 -19.68 13.72
C LYS A 17 31.19 -21.00 14.03
N ALA A 18 30.58 -22.08 13.59
CA ALA A 18 31.14 -23.44 13.67
C ALA A 18 31.57 -23.93 12.29
N GLY A 19 32.67 -24.67 12.23
CA GLY A 19 33.15 -25.27 10.98
C GLY A 19 32.22 -26.36 10.42
N MET A 20 31.45 -27.02 11.29
CA MET A 20 30.58 -28.13 10.90
C MET A 20 29.17 -27.99 11.48
N TYR A 21 29.01 -28.06 12.80
CA TYR A 21 27.70 -28.27 13.43
C TYR A 21 27.36 -27.20 14.45
N GLY A 22 26.07 -26.85 14.59
CA GLY A 22 25.54 -26.05 15.68
C GLY A 22 26.27 -24.73 15.89
N GLY A 23 25.98 -23.73 15.04
CA GLY A 23 26.75 -22.50 14.98
C GLY A 23 26.89 -21.76 16.32
N ALA A 24 25.91 -21.90 17.21
CA ALA A 24 25.97 -21.45 18.60
C ALA A 24 25.94 -22.60 19.61
N ILE A 25 25.02 -23.56 19.45
CA ILE A 25 24.80 -24.66 20.39
C ILE A 25 24.79 -25.98 19.64
N ILE A 26 25.53 -26.95 20.18
CA ILE A 26 25.41 -28.36 19.85
C ILE A 26 24.95 -29.07 21.12
N ASN A 27 23.85 -29.81 21.01
CA ASN A 27 23.43 -30.83 21.94
C ASN A 27 23.67 -32.20 21.30
N GLU A 28 24.56 -32.99 21.89
CA GLU A 28 24.87 -34.34 21.40
C GLU A 28 24.09 -35.41 22.17
N TYR A 29 23.68 -35.13 23.42
CA TYR A 29 23.00 -36.06 24.33
C TYR A 29 22.23 -35.29 25.41
N GLY A 30 21.16 -35.89 25.96
CA GLY A 30 20.47 -35.42 27.16
C GLY A 30 19.39 -34.35 26.94
N ASP A 31 18.57 -34.10 27.97
CA ASP A 31 17.45 -33.15 27.88
C ASP A 31 17.99 -31.74 27.61
N MET A 32 17.34 -30.99 26.72
CA MET A 32 17.73 -29.61 26.41
C MET A 32 16.53 -28.67 26.52
N THR A 33 16.68 -27.59 27.27
CA THR A 33 15.69 -26.51 27.36
C THR A 33 16.31 -25.18 26.93
N ILE A 34 15.86 -24.65 25.80
CA ILE A 34 16.30 -23.37 25.24
C ILE A 34 15.10 -22.41 25.25
N SER A 35 15.15 -21.36 26.05
CA SER A 35 14.03 -20.41 26.13
C SER A 35 14.40 -18.94 26.27
N ASN A 36 13.61 -18.04 25.67
CA ASN A 36 13.80 -16.59 25.81
C ASN A 36 15.19 -16.12 25.33
N ASN A 37 15.75 -16.73 24.28
CA ASN A 37 17.05 -16.34 23.74
C ASN A 37 16.94 -15.69 22.35
N ASP A 38 17.95 -14.88 22.03
CA ASP A 38 18.17 -14.33 20.69
C ASP A 38 19.37 -15.02 20.02
N PHE A 39 19.12 -15.76 18.93
CA PHE A 39 20.14 -16.34 18.06
C PHE A 39 20.24 -15.50 16.79
N ILE A 40 21.26 -14.65 16.71
CA ILE A 40 21.41 -13.64 15.64
C ILE A 40 22.67 -13.91 14.82
N ASN A 41 22.52 -14.14 13.52
CA ASN A 41 23.64 -14.29 12.58
C ASN A 41 24.65 -15.39 12.99
N ASN A 42 24.15 -16.50 13.54
CA ASN A 42 24.99 -17.67 13.80
C ASN A 42 25.11 -18.53 12.55
N SER A 43 26.25 -19.19 12.37
CA SER A 43 26.49 -20.01 11.18
C SER A 43 27.20 -21.33 11.44
N ALA A 44 26.84 -22.35 10.67
CA ALA A 44 27.48 -23.66 10.67
C ALA A 44 27.87 -24.09 9.25
N GLY A 45 29.06 -24.67 9.09
CA GLY A 45 29.52 -25.14 7.78
C GLY A 45 28.76 -26.36 7.23
N TYR A 46 28.00 -27.06 8.06
CA TYR A 46 27.15 -28.20 7.67
C TYR A 46 25.69 -28.06 8.09
N HIS A 47 25.38 -28.29 9.37
CA HIS A 47 24.00 -28.42 9.86
C HIS A 47 23.78 -27.60 11.13
N GLY A 48 22.56 -27.07 11.28
CA GLY A 48 22.14 -26.36 12.49
C GLY A 48 22.83 -25.01 12.62
N GLY A 49 22.39 -24.02 11.84
CA GLY A 49 23.08 -22.73 11.76
C GLY A 49 23.14 -21.99 13.10
N ALA A 50 22.15 -22.17 13.97
CA ALA A 50 22.21 -21.77 15.37
C ALA A 50 22.34 -22.97 16.30
N ILE A 51 21.40 -23.91 16.20
CA ILE A 51 21.30 -25.05 17.11
C ILE A 51 21.36 -26.33 16.30
N LEU A 52 22.20 -27.26 16.75
CA LEU A 52 22.17 -28.63 16.32
C LEU A 52 21.84 -29.52 17.52
N ASP A 53 20.81 -30.33 17.37
CA ASP A 53 20.46 -31.43 18.26
C ASP A 53 20.63 -32.73 17.47
N TYR A 54 21.59 -33.55 17.89
CA TYR A 54 21.99 -34.76 17.17
C TYR A 54 22.47 -35.84 18.13
N ILE A 55 21.69 -36.90 18.26
CA ILE A 55 21.97 -38.02 19.16
C ILE A 55 22.59 -39.18 18.38
N VAL A 56 23.71 -39.71 18.87
CA VAL A 56 24.39 -40.89 18.31
C VAL A 56 24.01 -42.14 19.10
N TRP A 57 23.76 -43.25 18.40
CA TRP A 57 23.41 -44.55 18.99
C TRP A 57 24.36 -44.99 20.11
N GLY A 58 23.80 -45.33 21.28
CA GLY A 58 24.47 -46.16 22.29
C GLY A 58 25.16 -45.42 23.43
N GLU A 59 24.94 -44.11 23.56
CA GLU A 59 25.31 -43.36 24.77
C GLU A 59 24.07 -43.11 25.63
N THR A 60 24.17 -43.42 26.93
CA THR A 60 23.02 -43.34 27.86
C THR A 60 23.11 -42.11 28.74
N GLY A 61 22.14 -41.20 28.63
CA GLY A 61 21.96 -40.04 29.51
C GLY A 61 21.19 -40.36 30.81
N THR A 62 21.02 -39.35 31.67
CA THR A 62 20.08 -39.42 32.80
C THR A 62 18.73 -38.85 32.37
N TYR A 63 17.85 -39.73 31.91
CA TYR A 63 16.55 -39.35 31.37
C TYR A 63 15.50 -39.13 32.46
N THR A 64 14.65 -38.14 32.24
CA THR A 64 13.38 -38.00 32.95
C THR A 64 12.32 -38.85 32.24
N ASN A 65 11.41 -39.47 32.98
CA ASN A 65 10.33 -40.26 32.37
C ASN A 65 9.28 -39.29 31.80
N TYR A 66 8.98 -39.39 30.50
CA TYR A 66 7.91 -38.62 29.86
C TYR A 66 6.90 -39.56 29.17
N ASP A 67 5.64 -39.13 29.03
CA ASP A 67 4.70 -39.77 28.12
C ASP A 67 4.95 -39.34 26.67
N TYR A 68 4.20 -39.95 25.75
CA TYR A 68 4.24 -39.67 24.31
C TYR A 68 3.92 -38.19 23.95
N TRP A 69 3.38 -37.42 24.89
CA TRP A 69 3.03 -36.01 24.73
C TRP A 69 4.02 -35.07 25.43
N GLY A 70 5.13 -35.59 25.96
CA GLY A 70 6.14 -34.81 26.66
C GLY A 70 5.78 -34.46 28.12
N ASN A 71 4.78 -35.12 28.72
CA ASN A 71 4.41 -34.90 30.13
C ASN A 71 5.22 -35.82 31.07
N PRO A 72 5.73 -35.34 32.22
CA PRO A 72 6.46 -36.18 33.16
C PRO A 72 5.62 -37.36 33.67
N THR A 73 6.14 -38.60 33.65
CA THR A 73 5.44 -39.80 34.16
C THR A 73 6.26 -40.61 35.17
N GLY A 74 5.60 -41.39 36.02
CA GLY A 74 6.25 -42.20 37.06
C GLY A 74 6.88 -43.51 36.56
N THR A 75 6.47 -44.05 35.41
CA THR A 75 6.95 -45.34 34.89
C THR A 75 6.83 -45.47 33.37
N SER A 76 7.87 -46.11 32.79
CA SER A 76 7.97 -46.81 31.50
C SER A 76 8.10 -46.01 30.19
N ARG A 77 9.16 -45.21 30.08
CA ARG A 77 10.22 -45.23 29.03
C ARG A 77 11.05 -43.96 29.22
N LYS A 78 12.36 -44.08 29.04
CA LYS A 78 13.32 -42.99 29.21
C LYS A 78 13.40 -42.22 27.89
N PHE A 79 12.68 -41.12 27.75
CA PHE A 79 12.71 -40.26 26.56
C PHE A 79 13.58 -39.04 26.84
N GLU A 80 14.47 -38.67 25.91
CA GLU A 80 15.10 -37.33 25.95
C GLU A 80 14.08 -36.30 25.51
N GLN A 81 14.00 -35.19 26.25
CA GLN A 81 13.13 -34.08 25.91
C GLN A 81 13.96 -32.87 25.49
N VAL A 82 13.68 -32.38 24.29
CA VAL A 82 14.18 -31.10 23.80
C VAL A 82 13.04 -30.12 23.72
N THR A 83 13.17 -29.00 24.43
CA THR A 83 12.20 -27.90 24.44
C THR A 83 12.89 -26.63 23.98
N ILE A 84 12.45 -26.09 22.85
CA ILE A 84 12.91 -24.83 22.27
C ILE A 84 11.70 -23.90 22.21
N THR A 85 11.63 -22.92 23.11
CA THR A 85 10.45 -22.06 23.22
C THR A 85 10.73 -20.58 23.43
N ASN A 86 9.91 -19.71 22.83
CA ASN A 86 10.02 -18.26 22.98
C ASN A 86 11.41 -17.71 22.62
N ASN A 87 12.04 -18.21 21.55
CA ASN A 87 13.32 -17.72 21.06
C ASN A 87 13.17 -16.96 19.74
N ASN A 88 14.13 -16.08 19.45
CA ASN A 88 14.25 -15.41 18.16
C ASN A 88 15.46 -15.96 17.39
N PHE A 89 15.22 -16.55 16.23
CA PHE A 89 16.25 -17.01 15.29
C PHE A 89 16.30 -16.07 14.09
N ILE A 90 17.29 -15.19 14.05
CA ILE A 90 17.42 -14.13 13.05
C ILE A 90 18.71 -14.33 12.25
N ASP A 91 18.61 -14.38 10.93
CA ASP A 91 19.75 -14.44 10.00
C ASP A 91 20.71 -15.62 10.24
N ASN A 92 20.25 -16.74 10.80
CA ASN A 92 21.12 -17.90 11.01
C ASN A 92 21.29 -18.70 9.71
N HIS A 93 22.45 -19.33 9.56
CA HIS A 93 22.83 -19.97 8.30
C HIS A 93 23.51 -21.33 8.51
N ALA A 94 23.02 -22.36 7.81
CA ALA A 94 23.73 -23.61 7.61
C ALA A 94 23.96 -23.81 6.11
N ASN A 95 25.07 -24.43 5.71
CA ASN A 95 25.28 -24.70 4.28
C ASN A 95 24.28 -25.73 3.74
N TYR A 96 23.92 -26.75 4.53
CA TYR A 96 23.08 -27.87 4.08
C TYR A 96 21.72 -27.88 4.75
N ASP A 97 21.63 -28.12 6.05
CA ASP A 97 20.34 -28.42 6.69
C ASP A 97 20.11 -27.62 7.97
N GLY A 98 18.87 -27.14 8.14
CA GLY A 98 18.44 -26.52 9.40
C GLY A 98 19.12 -25.18 9.62
N GLY A 99 18.73 -24.18 8.83
CA GLY A 99 19.40 -22.87 8.84
C GLY A 99 19.37 -22.21 10.22
N ALA A 100 18.33 -22.44 11.01
CA ALA A 100 18.33 -22.15 12.44
C ALA A 100 18.55 -23.41 13.28
N ILE A 101 17.67 -24.40 13.13
CA ILE A 101 17.64 -25.60 13.97
C ILE A 101 17.78 -26.83 13.08
N TYR A 102 18.74 -27.67 13.42
CA TYR A 102 18.81 -29.04 12.93
C TYR A 102 18.54 -29.99 14.08
N ASN A 103 17.39 -30.64 14.04
CA ASN A 103 16.97 -31.66 14.99
C ASN A 103 16.97 -33.03 14.31
N TYR A 104 17.95 -33.87 14.56
CA TYR A 104 18.03 -35.18 13.90
C TYR A 104 18.56 -36.25 14.87
N PRO A 105 17.80 -36.61 15.91
CA PRO A 105 18.15 -37.71 16.79
C PRO A 105 18.15 -39.02 16.01
N GLN A 106 19.12 -39.90 16.28
CA GLN A 106 19.14 -41.25 15.71
C GLN A 106 18.47 -42.30 16.60
N GLU A 107 17.95 -41.93 17.78
CA GLU A 107 17.30 -42.84 18.73
C GLU A 107 15.76 -42.69 18.76
N TYR A 108 15.06 -43.80 19.04
CA TYR A 108 13.59 -43.85 19.07
C TYR A 108 12.95 -43.35 20.38
N ASN A 109 13.73 -43.05 21.42
CA ASN A 109 13.21 -42.52 22.68
C ASN A 109 13.52 -41.02 22.81
N TYR A 110 12.91 -40.22 21.94
CA TYR A 110 13.13 -38.79 21.85
C TYR A 110 11.80 -38.04 21.68
N TYR A 111 11.70 -36.85 22.26
CA TYR A 111 10.58 -35.94 22.03
C TYR A 111 11.05 -34.48 21.93
N CYS A 112 10.63 -33.77 20.89
CA CYS A 112 10.98 -32.37 20.70
C CYS A 112 9.78 -31.45 20.63
N ILE A 113 9.85 -30.33 21.33
CA ILE A 113 8.86 -29.26 21.34
C ILE A 113 9.54 -27.99 20.84
N ILE A 114 9.10 -27.50 19.68
CA ILE A 114 9.53 -26.22 19.12
C ILE A 114 8.30 -25.32 19.07
N THR A 115 8.14 -24.44 20.06
CA THR A 115 6.92 -23.65 20.19
C THR A 115 7.12 -22.18 20.54
N ASP A 116 6.25 -21.31 20.04
CA ASP A 116 6.27 -19.87 20.32
C ASP A 116 7.58 -19.16 19.90
N ASN A 117 8.31 -19.69 18.91
CA ASN A 117 9.54 -19.07 18.41
C ASN A 117 9.30 -18.19 17.17
N THR A 118 10.19 -17.23 16.94
CA THR A 118 10.24 -16.44 15.71
C THR A 118 11.47 -16.80 14.89
N PHE A 119 11.26 -17.22 13.64
CA PHE A 119 12.31 -17.53 12.67
C PHE A 119 12.29 -16.49 11.56
N ASN A 120 13.30 -15.64 11.48
CA ASN A 120 13.41 -14.58 10.49
C ASN A 120 14.67 -14.71 9.64
N ASN A 121 14.50 -14.83 8.33
CA ASN A 121 15.57 -14.79 7.33
C ASN A 121 16.69 -15.83 7.58
N ASN A 122 16.35 -16.99 8.15
CA ASN A 122 17.28 -18.10 8.27
C ASN A 122 17.44 -18.80 6.92
N THR A 123 18.62 -19.37 6.67
CA THR A 123 18.97 -19.92 5.36
C THR A 123 19.70 -21.26 5.44
N ALA A 124 19.34 -22.18 4.57
CA ALA A 124 20.03 -23.46 4.36
C ALA A 124 19.71 -24.03 2.97
N GLU A 125 20.35 -25.12 2.58
CA GLU A 125 19.95 -25.84 1.37
C GLU A 125 18.54 -26.44 1.54
N ARG A 126 18.29 -27.14 2.66
CA ARG A 126 16.98 -27.72 3.04
C ARG A 126 16.60 -27.32 4.47
N GLY A 127 15.31 -27.18 4.73
CA GLY A 127 14.79 -26.73 6.02
C GLY A 127 15.43 -25.41 6.44
N SER A 128 15.13 -24.35 5.69
CA SER A 128 15.79 -23.06 5.85
C SER A 128 15.68 -22.50 7.27
N ALA A 129 14.61 -22.83 7.99
CA ALA A 129 14.52 -22.64 9.43
C ALA A 129 14.83 -23.93 10.19
N ILE A 130 14.07 -24.99 9.91
CA ILE A 130 14.06 -26.21 10.74
C ILE A 130 14.21 -27.45 9.85
N ILE A 131 15.12 -28.34 10.23
CA ILE A 131 15.06 -29.76 9.88
C ILE A 131 14.71 -30.55 11.14
N THR A 132 13.79 -31.50 11.00
CA THR A 132 13.40 -32.41 12.08
C THR A 132 13.18 -33.86 11.61
N THR A 133 13.18 -34.81 12.53
CA THR A 133 12.82 -36.22 12.29
C THR A 133 11.50 -36.57 13.00
N THR A 134 11.42 -37.71 13.68
CA THR A 134 10.23 -38.23 14.36
C THR A 134 9.93 -37.47 15.65
N TYR A 135 8.72 -37.67 16.20
CA TYR A 135 8.34 -37.23 17.56
C TYR A 135 8.54 -35.75 17.87
N THR A 136 8.25 -34.88 16.89
CA THR A 136 8.43 -33.44 17.03
C THR A 136 7.09 -32.70 16.99
N ASN A 137 6.87 -31.79 17.92
CA ASN A 137 5.77 -30.82 17.89
C ASN A 137 6.29 -29.43 17.54
N ILE A 138 5.94 -28.94 16.36
CA ILE A 138 6.26 -27.59 15.89
C ILE A 138 4.96 -26.79 15.88
N SER A 139 4.77 -25.92 16.86
CA SER A 139 3.52 -25.17 16.97
C SER A 139 3.64 -23.73 17.42
N ASN A 140 2.70 -22.88 16.97
CA ASN A 140 2.64 -21.46 17.33
C ASN A 140 3.91 -20.65 16.98
N ASN A 141 4.69 -21.09 16.00
CA ASN A 141 5.88 -20.35 15.57
C ASN A 141 5.55 -19.38 14.41
N ILE A 142 6.35 -18.33 14.28
CA ILE A 142 6.26 -17.37 13.18
C ILE A 142 7.50 -17.50 12.29
N PHE A 143 7.31 -17.83 11.02
CA PHE A 143 8.36 -17.94 10.02
C PHE A 143 8.27 -16.77 9.06
N THR A 144 9.29 -15.92 9.00
CA THR A 144 9.36 -14.76 8.10
C THR A 144 10.55 -14.89 7.18
N LYS A 145 10.33 -14.99 5.87
CA LYS A 145 11.38 -14.95 4.84
C LYS A 145 12.54 -15.96 4.99
N ASN A 146 12.31 -17.13 5.59
CA ASN A 146 13.36 -18.15 5.71
C ASN A 146 13.59 -18.82 4.35
N LYS A 147 14.82 -18.76 3.82
CA LYS A 147 15.09 -19.09 2.42
C LYS A 147 15.90 -20.36 2.26
N ALA A 148 15.30 -21.36 1.62
CA ALA A 148 16.01 -22.55 1.18
C ALA A 148 16.70 -22.31 -0.18
N TYR A 149 17.87 -22.90 -0.40
CA TYR A 149 18.56 -22.83 -1.70
C TYR A 149 18.19 -23.99 -2.61
N ASN A 150 17.79 -25.14 -2.05
CA ASN A 150 17.27 -26.27 -2.81
C ASN A 150 15.75 -26.21 -2.84
N THR A 151 15.22 -26.04 -4.05
CA THR A 151 13.79 -25.88 -4.35
C THR A 151 13.23 -27.13 -5.02
N SER A 152 13.73 -28.32 -4.65
CA SER A 152 13.18 -29.61 -5.15
C SER A 152 11.73 -29.85 -4.71
N THR A 153 11.20 -29.00 -3.85
CA THR A 153 9.82 -28.99 -3.35
C THR A 153 9.23 -27.59 -3.52
N ASP A 154 7.95 -27.53 -3.83
CA ASP A 154 7.13 -26.31 -3.87
C ASP A 154 6.37 -26.06 -2.55
N LYS A 155 6.54 -26.96 -1.57
CA LYS A 155 5.86 -26.87 -0.27
C LYS A 155 6.68 -26.08 0.73
N VAL A 156 6.01 -25.27 1.54
CA VAL A 156 6.62 -24.55 2.68
C VAL A 156 7.06 -25.53 3.77
N ILE A 157 6.25 -26.57 4.00
CA ILE A 157 6.54 -27.69 4.88
C ILE A 157 6.79 -28.91 3.99
N ASN A 158 8.03 -29.37 3.93
CA ASN A 158 8.41 -30.56 3.18
C ASN A 158 8.40 -31.79 4.08
N ASP A 159 7.31 -32.55 4.01
CA ASP A 159 7.16 -33.85 4.65
C ASP A 159 7.60 -34.95 3.69
N ASP A 160 8.79 -35.50 3.91
CA ASP A 160 9.43 -36.48 3.02
C ASP A 160 8.76 -37.87 3.10
N ASN A 161 8.29 -38.25 4.30
CA ASN A 161 7.63 -39.53 4.52
C ASN A 161 6.11 -39.47 4.29
N GLY A 162 5.49 -38.29 4.46
CA GLY A 162 4.06 -38.08 4.25
C GLY A 162 3.19 -38.39 5.48
N ASP A 163 3.79 -38.65 6.63
CA ASP A 163 3.11 -39.07 7.87
C ASP A 163 2.97 -37.94 8.90
N ALA A 164 3.40 -36.71 8.57
CA ALA A 164 3.26 -35.57 9.47
C ALA A 164 1.83 -35.04 9.52
N VAL A 165 1.38 -34.67 10.72
CA VAL A 165 0.10 -33.98 10.91
C VAL A 165 0.30 -32.47 10.72
N ILE A 166 -0.06 -31.98 9.53
CA ILE A 166 0.02 -30.55 9.18
C ILE A 166 -1.38 -29.94 9.21
N LYS A 167 -1.66 -29.06 10.20
CA LYS A 167 -3.01 -28.48 10.40
C LYS A 167 -2.97 -27.05 10.91
N ASN A 168 -3.96 -26.24 10.51
CA ASN A 168 -4.18 -24.88 11.00
C ASN A 168 -2.97 -23.93 10.86
N ASN A 169 -2.07 -24.20 9.92
CA ASN A 169 -1.00 -23.25 9.62
C ASN A 169 -1.53 -22.17 8.67
N ILE A 170 -0.97 -20.96 8.77
CA ILE A 170 -1.33 -19.82 7.94
C ILE A 170 -0.29 -19.68 6.84
N LYS A 171 -0.74 -19.68 5.58
CA LYS A 171 0.08 -19.55 4.35
C LYS A 171 1.08 -20.69 4.11
N ASP A 172 0.91 -21.86 4.71
CA ASP A 172 1.73 -23.03 4.41
C ASP A 172 1.53 -23.57 2.98
N ASP A 173 0.41 -23.24 2.36
CA ASP A 173 0.05 -23.57 0.98
C ASP A 173 0.37 -22.47 -0.05
N THR A 174 0.66 -21.25 0.41
CA THR A 174 0.71 -20.04 -0.42
C THR A 174 1.99 -19.22 -0.26
N SER A 175 2.77 -19.45 0.81
CA SER A 175 4.05 -18.76 1.00
C SER A 175 5.06 -19.14 -0.08
N THR A 176 5.79 -18.13 -0.56
CA THR A 176 6.84 -18.27 -1.58
C THR A 176 8.15 -18.82 -1.02
N TYR A 177 8.32 -18.79 0.31
CA TYR A 177 9.47 -19.35 1.01
C TYR A 177 9.26 -20.85 1.25
N VAL A 178 9.50 -21.63 0.20
CA VAL A 178 9.40 -23.09 0.21
C VAL A 178 10.53 -23.73 1.03
N ASN A 179 10.31 -24.97 1.45
CA ASN A 179 11.28 -25.78 2.20
C ASN A 179 11.77 -25.07 3.49
N THR A 180 10.85 -24.37 4.17
CA THR A 180 11.11 -23.68 5.44
C THR A 180 11.28 -24.67 6.59
N ILE A 181 10.42 -25.69 6.61
CA ILE A 181 10.50 -26.83 7.52
C ILE A 181 10.67 -28.09 6.66
N THR A 182 11.62 -28.95 7.01
CA THR A 182 11.77 -30.27 6.41
C THR A 182 11.64 -31.36 7.48
N ILE A 183 10.89 -32.41 7.19
CA ILE A 183 10.58 -33.52 8.09
C ILE A 183 10.98 -34.83 7.40
N PHE A 184 11.82 -35.63 8.06
CA PHE A 184 12.26 -36.95 7.56
C PHE A 184 11.68 -38.14 8.34
N GLY A 185 10.82 -37.88 9.32
CA GLY A 185 10.35 -38.90 10.26
C GLY A 185 8.87 -38.77 10.58
N ASP A 186 8.31 -39.87 11.07
CA ASP A 186 6.90 -40.03 11.36
C ASP A 186 6.50 -39.39 12.70
N GLU A 187 5.20 -39.29 12.96
CA GLU A 187 4.66 -38.83 14.26
C GLU A 187 5.07 -37.38 14.62
N THR A 188 5.25 -36.54 13.60
CA THR A 188 5.50 -35.10 13.72
C THR A 188 4.22 -34.29 13.54
N TYR A 189 4.05 -33.26 14.36
CA TYR A 189 2.89 -32.38 14.35
C TYR A 189 3.35 -30.95 14.04
N VAL A 190 2.89 -30.40 12.90
CA VAL A 190 3.15 -29.00 12.52
C VAL A 190 1.84 -28.25 12.52
N THR A 191 1.59 -27.48 13.59
CA THR A 191 0.27 -26.88 13.80
C THR A 191 0.29 -25.42 14.24
N ASN A 192 -0.70 -24.65 13.81
CA ASN A 192 -0.89 -23.25 14.24
C ASN A 192 0.33 -22.33 13.99
N ASN A 193 1.18 -22.65 13.01
CA ASN A 193 2.31 -21.80 12.64
C ASN A 193 1.89 -20.75 11.61
N ILE A 194 2.65 -19.65 11.51
CA ILE A 194 2.38 -18.56 10.56
C ILE A 194 3.58 -18.39 9.63
N PHE A 195 3.38 -18.52 8.33
CA PHE A 195 4.40 -18.27 7.30
C PHE A 195 4.17 -16.90 6.66
N LYS A 196 5.19 -16.02 6.71
CA LYS A 196 5.15 -14.63 6.23
C LYS A 196 6.20 -14.41 5.15
N ASP A 197 5.76 -14.06 3.94
CA ASP A 197 6.67 -13.63 2.87
C ASP A 197 7.27 -12.22 3.09
N GLY A 198 6.81 -11.52 4.13
CA GLY A 198 7.15 -10.14 4.43
C GLY A 198 5.92 -9.33 4.78
N LYS A 199 5.97 -8.02 4.48
CA LYS A 199 4.83 -7.11 4.61
C LYS A 199 3.80 -7.44 3.53
N ASP A 200 2.52 -7.40 3.88
CA ASP A 200 1.44 -7.62 2.92
C ASP A 200 1.30 -6.39 2.01
N ASN A 201 1.18 -6.61 0.70
CA ASN A 201 0.89 -5.53 -0.23
C ASN A 201 -0.51 -4.97 0.00
N THR A 202 -0.69 -3.68 -0.26
CA THR A 202 -1.98 -3.00 -0.12
C THR A 202 -2.46 -2.42 -1.44
N LYS A 203 -3.77 -2.16 -1.50
CA LYS A 203 -4.44 -1.54 -2.63
C LYS A 203 -5.45 -0.53 -2.11
N ILE A 204 -5.39 0.68 -2.65
CA ILE A 204 -6.44 1.68 -2.47
C ILE A 204 -7.29 1.72 -3.73
N THR A 205 -8.61 1.77 -3.56
CA THR A 205 -9.54 2.12 -4.64
C THR A 205 -10.23 3.44 -4.30
N ILE A 206 -10.47 4.27 -5.33
CA ILE A 206 -11.20 5.52 -5.20
C ILE A 206 -12.44 5.42 -6.09
N SER A 207 -13.59 5.77 -5.55
CA SER A 207 -14.84 5.90 -6.30
C SER A 207 -15.57 7.20 -5.97
N THR A 208 -16.51 7.58 -6.83
CA THR A 208 -17.38 8.74 -6.65
C THR A 208 -18.83 8.30 -6.83
N ASN A 209 -19.75 8.90 -6.09
CA ASN A 209 -21.19 8.65 -6.23
C ASN A 209 -21.80 9.26 -7.51
N ASN A 210 -21.05 10.04 -8.27
CA ASN A 210 -21.51 10.65 -9.52
C ASN A 210 -20.46 10.43 -10.63
N SER A 211 -20.83 9.62 -11.63
CA SER A 211 -19.95 9.25 -12.75
C SER A 211 -19.92 10.28 -13.90
N ASN A 212 -20.84 11.25 -13.92
CA ASN A 212 -20.90 12.27 -14.96
C ASN A 212 -21.26 13.65 -14.39
N PRO A 213 -20.45 14.18 -13.44
CA PRO A 213 -20.78 15.39 -12.73
C PRO A 213 -20.67 16.64 -13.61
N THR A 214 -21.28 17.72 -13.17
CA THR A 214 -21.07 19.08 -13.67
C THR A 214 -20.24 19.87 -12.65
N VAL A 215 -19.51 20.88 -13.10
CA VAL A 215 -18.83 21.81 -12.17
C VAL A 215 -19.86 22.40 -11.20
N ASN A 216 -19.45 22.56 -9.94
CA ASN A 216 -20.23 22.91 -8.75
C ASN A 216 -21.10 21.79 -8.17
N ASP A 217 -21.15 20.59 -8.78
CA ASP A 217 -21.78 19.44 -8.13
C ASP A 217 -21.03 19.07 -6.85
N LYS A 218 -21.79 18.70 -5.83
CA LYS A 218 -21.26 18.02 -4.64
C LYS A 218 -21.19 16.53 -4.91
N ILE A 219 -20.01 15.96 -4.73
CA ILE A 219 -19.74 14.53 -4.88
C ILE A 219 -19.23 13.96 -3.56
N LYS A 220 -19.45 12.67 -3.35
CA LYS A 220 -18.86 11.90 -2.26
C LYS A 220 -17.77 11.01 -2.85
N LEU A 221 -16.55 11.21 -2.39
CA LEU A 221 -15.41 10.34 -2.67
C LEU A 221 -15.38 9.22 -1.63
N THR A 222 -15.19 7.98 -2.08
CA THR A 222 -15.05 6.81 -1.23
C THR A 222 -13.71 6.16 -1.52
N PHE A 223 -12.93 5.96 -0.47
CA PHE A 223 -11.62 5.32 -0.48
C PHE A 223 -11.73 3.98 0.24
N THR A 224 -11.33 2.89 -0.40
CA THR A 224 -11.30 1.56 0.22
C THR A 224 -9.87 1.05 0.23
N LEU A 225 -9.35 0.71 1.41
CA LEU A 225 -8.03 0.11 1.60
C LEU A 225 -8.15 -1.38 1.88
N GLN A 226 -7.46 -2.19 1.07
CA GLN A 226 -7.46 -3.64 1.16
C GLN A 226 -6.03 -4.19 1.11
N ASP A 227 -5.82 -5.37 1.66
CA ASP A 227 -4.58 -6.14 1.45
C ASP A 227 -4.61 -6.93 0.11
N GLN A 228 -3.52 -7.61 -0.19
CA GLN A 228 -3.36 -8.45 -1.38
C GLN A 228 -4.36 -9.61 -1.49
N SER A 229 -5.00 -10.00 -0.39
CA SER A 229 -6.07 -11.00 -0.34
C SER A 229 -7.47 -10.37 -0.41
N ASN A 230 -7.57 -9.07 -0.73
CA ASN A 230 -8.79 -8.27 -0.74
C ASN A 230 -9.49 -8.13 0.63
N LYS A 231 -8.80 -8.41 1.74
CA LYS A 231 -9.34 -8.16 3.07
C LYS A 231 -9.22 -6.67 3.39
N ASN A 232 -10.30 -6.11 3.91
CA ASN A 232 -10.37 -4.70 4.27
C ASN A 232 -9.45 -4.38 5.45
N ILE A 233 -8.73 -3.26 5.38
CA ILE A 233 -7.77 -2.84 6.41
C ILE A 233 -8.34 -1.64 7.20
N PRO A 234 -8.85 -1.87 8.43
CA PRO A 234 -9.47 -0.82 9.24
C PRO A 234 -8.46 0.03 10.00
N ASN A 235 -8.90 1.21 10.45
CA ASN A 235 -8.18 2.12 11.34
C ASN A 235 -6.81 2.58 10.82
N GLN A 236 -6.67 2.68 9.50
CA GLN A 236 -5.46 3.15 8.84
C GLN A 236 -5.62 4.57 8.32
N THR A 237 -4.56 5.36 8.40
CA THR A 237 -4.55 6.72 7.85
C THR A 237 -4.18 6.69 6.37
N ILE A 238 -5.00 7.29 5.53
CA ILE A 238 -4.76 7.50 4.10
C ILE A 238 -4.58 9.01 3.87
N ASN A 239 -3.49 9.37 3.20
CA ASN A 239 -3.18 10.74 2.80
C ASN A 239 -3.78 11.00 1.41
N ILE A 240 -4.66 12.00 1.31
CA ILE A 240 -5.38 12.37 0.09
C ILE A 240 -4.86 13.71 -0.41
N ASP A 241 -4.57 13.79 -1.70
CA ASP A 241 -4.33 15.05 -2.41
C ASP A 241 -5.45 15.28 -3.43
N ILE A 242 -6.21 16.36 -3.25
CA ILE A 242 -7.23 16.81 -4.21
C ILE A 242 -6.78 18.15 -4.79
N SER A 243 -6.28 18.13 -6.03
CA SER A 243 -5.83 19.35 -6.73
C SER A 243 -4.86 20.23 -5.91
N ASN A 244 -3.87 19.60 -5.26
CA ASN A 244 -2.86 20.18 -4.36
C ASN A 244 -3.35 20.52 -2.94
N LYS A 245 -4.58 20.12 -2.57
CA LYS A 245 -5.06 20.21 -1.19
C LYS A 245 -4.88 18.87 -0.50
N LYS A 246 -4.02 18.83 0.53
CA LYS A 246 -3.72 17.64 1.32
C LYS A 246 -4.71 17.46 2.48
N ILE A 247 -5.17 16.23 2.69
CA ILE A 247 -6.15 15.84 3.72
C ILE A 247 -5.79 14.43 4.21
N ASN A 248 -5.93 14.17 5.50
CA ASN A 248 -5.73 12.84 6.06
C ASN A 248 -7.09 12.28 6.50
N LEU A 249 -7.38 11.03 6.12
CA LEU A 249 -8.60 10.32 6.49
C LEU A 249 -8.25 8.98 7.12
N THR A 250 -9.05 8.53 8.09
CA THR A 250 -8.88 7.21 8.71
C THR A 250 -9.94 6.25 8.20
N THR A 251 -9.54 5.03 7.83
CA THR A 251 -10.48 3.98 7.43
C THR A 251 -11.29 3.49 8.63
N ASN A 252 -12.58 3.25 8.42
CA ASN A 252 -13.46 2.65 9.43
C ASN A 252 -13.24 1.13 9.55
N ALA A 253 -14.07 0.44 10.36
CA ALA A 253 -14.02 -1.01 10.56
C ALA A 253 -14.14 -1.84 9.26
N ASN A 254 -14.69 -1.26 8.19
CA ASN A 254 -14.82 -1.90 6.89
C ASN A 254 -13.71 -1.50 5.91
N GLY A 255 -12.63 -0.85 6.38
CA GLY A 255 -11.53 -0.38 5.53
C GLY A 255 -11.90 0.80 4.64
N ILE A 256 -12.97 1.53 4.96
CA ILE A 256 -13.50 2.61 4.12
C ILE A 256 -13.30 3.98 4.77
N ALA A 257 -12.85 4.96 3.99
CA ALA A 257 -12.89 6.38 4.32
C ALA A 257 -13.70 7.15 3.27
N THR A 258 -14.35 8.26 3.65
CA THR A 258 -15.15 9.07 2.72
C THR A 258 -14.89 10.57 2.89
N TYR A 259 -15.08 11.33 1.81
CA TYR A 259 -14.92 12.78 1.82
C TYR A 259 -15.88 13.46 0.83
N ASP A 260 -16.66 14.42 1.32
CA ASP A 260 -17.55 15.22 0.48
C ASP A 260 -16.76 16.38 -0.17
N TYR A 261 -16.87 16.51 -1.48
CA TYR A 261 -16.13 17.50 -2.27
C TYR A 261 -17.05 18.23 -3.25
N THR A 262 -16.84 19.54 -3.40
CA THR A 262 -17.53 20.34 -4.44
C THR A 262 -16.58 20.56 -5.60
N LEU A 263 -16.97 20.13 -6.80
CA LEU A 263 -16.14 20.27 -7.99
C LEU A 263 -16.02 21.73 -8.42
N ILE A 264 -14.79 22.20 -8.61
CA ILE A 264 -14.51 23.60 -9.02
C ILE A 264 -14.00 23.72 -10.46
N SER A 265 -13.64 22.60 -11.10
CA SER A 265 -13.03 22.53 -12.43
C SER A 265 -13.57 21.33 -13.23
N ASN A 266 -13.42 21.38 -14.56
CA ASN A 266 -13.77 20.27 -15.45
C ASN A 266 -12.87 19.04 -15.33
N LEU A 267 -11.73 19.16 -14.66
CA LEU A 267 -10.83 18.06 -14.34
C LEU A 267 -10.34 18.24 -12.91
N THR A 268 -10.70 17.30 -12.04
CA THR A 268 -10.19 17.21 -10.67
C THR A 268 -9.41 15.90 -10.55
N GLN A 269 -8.13 16.00 -10.20
CA GLN A 269 -7.29 14.85 -9.88
C GLN A 269 -7.35 14.60 -8.36
N VAL A 270 -7.59 13.35 -7.99
CA VAL A 270 -7.62 12.86 -6.61
C VAL A 270 -6.58 11.77 -6.49
N THR A 271 -5.54 11.99 -5.71
CA THR A 271 -4.51 10.99 -5.40
C THR A 271 -4.69 10.54 -3.95
N ALA A 272 -4.65 9.24 -3.71
CA ALA A 272 -4.70 8.66 -2.36
C ALA A 272 -3.44 7.82 -2.14
N ILE A 273 -2.82 7.98 -0.97
CA ILE A 273 -1.57 7.33 -0.59
C ILE A 273 -1.75 6.73 0.82
N PHE A 274 -1.47 5.44 0.93
CA PHE A 274 -1.30 4.74 2.19
C PHE A 274 0.19 4.48 2.37
N SER A 275 0.77 5.05 3.42
CA SER A 275 2.19 4.91 3.71
C SER A 275 2.52 3.53 4.26
N GLU A 276 3.76 3.10 4.08
CA GLU A 276 4.26 1.83 4.63
C GLU A 276 4.11 1.78 6.16
N THR A 277 3.81 0.59 6.68
CA THR A 277 3.76 0.26 8.11
C THR A 277 4.62 -0.97 8.39
N ASP A 278 4.72 -1.42 9.64
CA ASP A 278 5.43 -2.67 9.97
C ASP A 278 4.76 -3.91 9.34
N THR A 279 3.45 -3.85 9.10
CA THR A 279 2.66 -4.98 8.57
C THR A 279 2.44 -4.90 7.07
N TYR A 280 2.30 -3.68 6.53
CA TYR A 280 1.81 -3.44 5.18
C TYR A 280 2.75 -2.58 4.36
N ASN A 281 2.94 -2.95 3.09
CA ASN A 281 3.65 -2.09 2.13
C ASN A 281 2.80 -0.88 1.75
N GLU A 282 3.46 0.20 1.35
CA GLU A 282 2.79 1.38 0.82
C GLU A 282 1.98 1.08 -0.45
N SER A 283 0.93 1.86 -0.67
CA SER A 283 0.22 1.87 -1.95
C SER A 283 -0.32 3.26 -2.26
N ASN A 284 -0.46 3.54 -3.55
CA ASN A 284 -1.06 4.78 -4.01
C ASN A 284 -1.95 4.53 -5.23
N THR A 285 -2.90 5.42 -5.45
CA THR A 285 -3.76 5.41 -6.63
C THR A 285 -4.22 6.81 -6.96
N THR A 286 -4.64 7.03 -8.22
CA THR A 286 -5.13 8.33 -8.69
C THR A 286 -6.41 8.16 -9.49
N LEU A 287 -7.42 8.97 -9.18
CA LEU A 287 -8.67 9.09 -9.91
C LEU A 287 -8.77 10.48 -10.57
N ASN A 288 -9.02 10.49 -11.88
CA ASN A 288 -9.29 11.71 -12.64
C ASN A 288 -10.80 11.86 -12.87
N ILE A 289 -11.41 12.85 -12.20
CA ILE A 289 -12.84 13.14 -12.31
C ILE A 289 -13.03 14.20 -13.40
N LYS A 290 -13.72 13.84 -14.47
CA LYS A 290 -14.07 14.75 -15.57
C LYS A 290 -15.48 15.28 -15.35
N ALA A 291 -15.60 16.59 -15.14
CA ALA A 291 -16.88 17.27 -14.95
C ALA A 291 -17.26 18.09 -16.18
N LYS A 292 -18.57 18.13 -16.50
CA LYS A 292 -19.12 19.02 -17.52
C LYS A 292 -18.94 20.47 -17.09
N LYS A 293 -18.46 21.31 -18.00
CA LYS A 293 -18.39 22.77 -17.81
C LYS A 293 -19.79 23.36 -17.82
N ILE A 294 -19.95 24.48 -17.12
CA ILE A 294 -21.21 25.24 -17.10
C ILE A 294 -21.27 26.13 -18.34
N ASN A 295 -22.40 26.08 -19.05
CA ASN A 295 -22.63 26.96 -20.20
C ASN A 295 -22.74 28.42 -19.78
N THR A 296 -22.28 29.31 -20.65
CA THR A 296 -22.36 30.75 -20.44
C THR A 296 -23.17 31.43 -21.53
N LYS A 297 -23.73 32.58 -21.19
CA LYS A 297 -24.40 33.48 -22.11
C LYS A 297 -23.69 34.83 -22.08
N LEU A 298 -23.28 35.30 -23.25
CA LEU A 298 -22.68 36.60 -23.44
C LEU A 298 -23.65 37.47 -24.25
N ASP A 299 -24.00 38.63 -23.72
CA ASP A 299 -24.81 39.64 -24.43
C ASP A 299 -23.96 40.88 -24.66
N VAL A 300 -24.11 41.53 -25.82
CA VAL A 300 -23.34 42.74 -26.16
C VAL A 300 -24.29 43.82 -26.64
N LYS A 301 -24.21 44.98 -25.99
CA LYS A 301 -24.95 46.18 -26.35
C LYS A 301 -23.99 47.30 -26.73
N VAL A 302 -24.50 48.26 -27.50
CA VAL A 302 -23.76 49.47 -27.89
C VAL A 302 -24.56 50.72 -27.50
N SER A 303 -23.86 51.77 -27.07
CA SER A 303 -24.48 53.03 -26.66
C SER A 303 -25.18 53.78 -27.80
N ASN A 304 -24.73 53.60 -29.04
CA ASN A 304 -25.33 54.19 -30.25
C ASN A 304 -25.05 53.29 -31.46
N THR A 305 -26.12 52.86 -32.16
CA THR A 305 -26.03 52.03 -33.36
C THR A 305 -25.75 52.83 -34.64
N THR A 306 -25.94 54.15 -34.62
CA THR A 306 -25.69 55.05 -35.77
C THR A 306 -24.80 56.26 -35.40
N PRO A 307 -23.59 56.04 -34.86
CA PRO A 307 -22.71 57.13 -34.45
C PRO A 307 -22.21 57.95 -35.64
N GLN A 308 -21.94 59.24 -35.42
CA GLN A 308 -21.20 60.05 -36.40
C GLN A 308 -19.70 59.71 -36.34
N ILE A 309 -18.97 59.91 -37.44
CA ILE A 309 -17.51 59.78 -37.47
C ILE A 309 -16.86 60.68 -36.40
N SER A 310 -15.76 60.22 -35.80
CA SER A 310 -15.05 60.82 -34.66
C SER A 310 -15.80 60.88 -33.33
N SER A 311 -17.03 60.37 -33.24
CA SER A 311 -17.73 60.20 -31.94
C SER A 311 -17.26 58.94 -31.21
N THR A 312 -17.35 58.98 -29.88
CA THR A 312 -17.05 57.82 -29.03
C THR A 312 -18.31 56.97 -28.84
N VAL A 313 -18.19 55.67 -29.10
CA VAL A 313 -19.21 54.67 -28.76
C VAL A 313 -18.67 53.75 -27.67
N THR A 314 -19.55 53.28 -26.80
CA THR A 314 -19.21 52.31 -25.75
C THR A 314 -19.93 50.99 -26.00
N PHE A 315 -19.16 49.92 -26.08
CA PHE A 315 -19.65 48.55 -26.13
C PHE A 315 -19.69 47.98 -24.71
N THR A 316 -20.81 47.37 -24.35
CA THR A 316 -21.04 46.79 -23.03
C THR A 316 -21.37 45.32 -23.20
N ALA A 317 -20.48 44.45 -22.73
CA ALA A 317 -20.69 43.01 -22.68
C ALA A 317 -21.16 42.59 -21.28
N THR A 318 -22.21 41.77 -21.21
CA THR A 318 -22.71 41.16 -19.98
C THR A 318 -22.54 39.64 -20.06
N LEU A 319 -21.75 39.07 -19.16
CA LEU A 319 -21.48 37.64 -19.08
C LEU A 319 -22.19 37.02 -17.86
N VAL A 320 -23.04 36.04 -18.13
CA VAL A 320 -23.71 35.22 -17.11
C VAL A 320 -23.55 33.74 -17.40
N ASP A 321 -23.75 32.88 -16.41
CA ASP A 321 -23.95 31.45 -16.64
C ASP A 321 -25.39 31.13 -17.06
N ILE A 322 -25.66 29.85 -17.34
CA ILE A 322 -27.00 29.37 -17.74
C ILE A 322 -28.09 29.62 -16.69
N ASN A 323 -27.72 29.82 -15.42
CA ASN A 323 -28.62 30.12 -14.31
C ASN A 323 -28.70 31.63 -14.03
N ASN A 324 -28.21 32.47 -14.95
CA ASN A 324 -28.11 33.92 -14.83
C ASN A 324 -27.19 34.43 -13.71
N LYS A 325 -26.28 33.59 -13.18
CA LYS A 325 -25.24 34.05 -12.25
C LYS A 325 -24.25 34.94 -13.00
N LYS A 326 -24.05 36.15 -12.48
CA LYS A 326 -23.09 37.12 -13.02
C LYS A 326 -21.65 36.62 -12.83
N LEU A 327 -20.85 36.61 -13.90
CA LEU A 327 -19.49 36.08 -13.87
C LEU A 327 -18.46 37.21 -13.83
N ALA A 328 -17.91 37.48 -12.66
CA ALA A 328 -16.92 38.54 -12.42
C ALA A 328 -15.49 38.11 -12.78
N ASN A 329 -14.62 39.10 -13.04
CA ASN A 329 -13.19 38.96 -13.33
C ASN A 329 -12.88 38.00 -14.51
N GLN A 330 -13.82 37.86 -15.45
CA GLN A 330 -13.64 37.07 -16.66
C GLN A 330 -13.14 37.96 -17.80
N SER A 331 -12.17 37.47 -18.56
CA SER A 331 -11.62 38.20 -19.71
C SER A 331 -12.56 38.08 -20.92
N ILE A 332 -13.03 39.23 -21.40
CA ILE A 332 -13.78 39.38 -22.65
C ILE A 332 -12.89 40.04 -23.69
N VAL A 333 -12.85 39.49 -24.89
CA VAL A 333 -12.14 40.08 -26.04
C VAL A 333 -13.15 40.73 -26.96
N PHE A 334 -13.11 42.06 -27.07
CA PHE A 334 -13.82 42.80 -28.12
C PHE A 334 -12.95 42.88 -29.36
N ASN A 335 -13.46 42.43 -30.51
CA ASN A 335 -12.84 42.70 -31.81
C ASN A 335 -13.56 43.91 -32.45
N ILE A 336 -12.83 45.01 -32.57
CA ILE A 336 -13.31 46.28 -33.15
C ILE A 336 -12.30 46.68 -34.21
N ASP A 337 -12.74 46.79 -35.47
CA ASP A 337 -11.88 47.16 -36.60
C ASP A 337 -10.64 46.27 -36.74
N ASN A 338 -10.84 44.94 -36.68
CA ASN A 338 -9.78 43.91 -36.70
C ASN A 338 -8.76 44.00 -35.54
N LYS A 339 -8.99 44.86 -34.54
CA LYS A 339 -8.15 44.98 -33.36
C LYS A 339 -8.85 44.39 -32.13
N ASN A 340 -8.10 43.64 -31.34
CA ASN A 340 -8.58 43.01 -30.12
C ASN A 340 -8.35 43.91 -28.90
N TYR A 341 -9.38 44.04 -28.08
CA TYR A 341 -9.36 44.74 -26.80
C TYR A 341 -9.80 43.77 -25.72
N THR A 342 -8.93 43.46 -24.76
CA THR A 342 -9.24 42.55 -23.66
C THR A 342 -9.64 43.33 -22.42
N VAL A 343 -10.86 43.11 -21.94
CA VAL A 343 -11.42 43.78 -20.75
C VAL A 343 -11.99 42.74 -19.81
N LYS A 344 -11.81 42.94 -18.50
CA LYS A 344 -12.36 42.06 -17.48
C LYS A 344 -13.77 42.47 -17.07
N THR A 345 -14.63 41.51 -16.80
CA THR A 345 -15.95 41.76 -16.20
C THR A 345 -15.82 42.23 -14.76
N ASN A 346 -16.66 43.18 -14.35
CA ASN A 346 -16.78 43.61 -12.95
C ASN A 346 -17.64 42.64 -12.12
N ALA A 347 -17.92 42.97 -10.85
CA ALA A 347 -18.77 42.17 -9.95
C ALA A 347 -20.18 41.89 -10.51
N ASN A 348 -20.66 42.74 -11.42
CA ASN A 348 -21.95 42.58 -12.10
C ASN A 348 -21.87 41.76 -13.39
N GLY A 349 -20.72 41.17 -13.72
CA GLY A 349 -20.52 40.43 -14.97
C GLY A 349 -20.39 41.34 -16.19
N ILE A 350 -20.12 42.64 -16.00
CA ILE A 350 -20.11 43.64 -17.08
C ILE A 350 -18.68 44.01 -17.45
N ALA A 351 -18.35 43.96 -18.75
CA ALA A 351 -17.11 44.50 -19.32
C ALA A 351 -17.45 45.61 -20.34
N THR A 352 -16.73 46.72 -20.32
CA THR A 352 -16.99 47.86 -21.21
C THR A 352 -15.76 48.25 -22.01
N GLN A 353 -15.95 48.59 -23.29
CA GLN A 353 -14.89 49.09 -24.16
C GLN A 353 -15.39 50.32 -24.92
N SER A 354 -14.72 51.45 -24.75
CA SER A 354 -14.98 52.65 -25.55
C SER A 354 -14.12 52.68 -26.82
N TYR A 355 -14.68 53.19 -27.91
CA TYR A 355 -14.04 53.28 -29.20
C TYR A 355 -14.41 54.60 -29.89
N LYS A 356 -13.40 55.34 -30.35
CA LYS A 356 -13.60 56.54 -31.16
C LYS A 356 -13.66 56.14 -32.63
N THR A 357 -14.75 56.48 -33.32
CA THR A 357 -14.97 56.06 -34.71
C THR A 357 -14.00 56.75 -35.68
N THR A 358 -13.32 55.97 -36.51
CA THR A 358 -12.25 56.43 -37.41
C THR A 358 -12.65 56.43 -38.90
N LYS A 359 -13.64 55.64 -39.28
CA LYS A 359 -14.06 55.43 -40.68
C LYS A 359 -15.58 55.35 -40.80
N VAL A 360 -16.14 55.92 -41.87
CA VAL A 360 -17.54 55.72 -42.26
C VAL A 360 -17.69 54.32 -42.83
N ALA A 361 -18.39 53.45 -42.12
CA ALA A 361 -18.60 52.05 -42.49
C ALA A 361 -19.73 51.41 -41.67
N ASN A 362 -20.30 50.34 -42.20
CA ASN A 362 -21.04 49.36 -41.41
C ASN A 362 -20.02 48.41 -40.75
N MET A 363 -20.02 48.35 -39.43
CA MET A 363 -19.08 47.52 -38.66
C MET A 363 -19.84 46.49 -37.83
N THR A 364 -19.35 45.26 -37.81
CA THR A 364 -19.78 44.23 -36.85
C THR A 364 -18.72 44.14 -35.76
N ILE A 365 -19.12 44.37 -34.53
CA ILE A 365 -18.28 44.24 -33.35
C ILE A 365 -18.61 42.90 -32.71
N THR A 366 -17.59 42.08 -32.47
CA THR A 366 -17.76 40.81 -31.77
C THR A 366 -17.17 40.92 -30.37
N ALA A 367 -17.84 40.32 -29.38
CA ALA A 367 -17.26 40.04 -28.08
C ALA A 367 -17.16 38.53 -27.90
N LYS A 368 -16.03 38.06 -27.40
CA LYS A 368 -15.76 36.65 -27.18
C LYS A 368 -15.29 36.41 -25.75
N TYR A 369 -15.88 35.42 -25.11
CA TYR A 369 -15.42 34.80 -23.89
C TYR A 369 -14.88 33.40 -24.22
N SER A 370 -13.60 33.14 -23.95
CA SER A 370 -12.95 31.88 -24.33
C SER A 370 -13.27 30.70 -23.40
N GLY A 371 -13.99 30.93 -22.30
CA GLY A 371 -14.22 29.91 -21.27
C GLY A 371 -13.07 29.78 -20.28
N THR A 372 -13.26 28.93 -19.28
CA THR A 372 -12.28 28.56 -18.25
C THR A 372 -12.31 27.04 -18.04
N SER A 373 -11.63 26.54 -17.01
CA SER A 373 -11.82 25.16 -16.54
C SER A 373 -13.24 24.92 -16.02
N SER A 374 -13.94 25.96 -15.54
CA SER A 374 -15.29 25.84 -14.98
C SER A 374 -16.40 26.10 -16.00
N TYR A 375 -16.14 26.96 -16.98
CA TYR A 375 -17.16 27.53 -17.87
C TYR A 375 -16.85 27.32 -19.36
N ASN A 376 -17.87 27.06 -20.16
CA ASN A 376 -17.77 27.01 -21.62
C ASN A 376 -17.65 28.42 -22.22
N SER A 377 -17.00 28.49 -23.39
CA SER A 377 -16.90 29.72 -24.19
C SER A 377 -18.27 30.18 -24.70
N SER A 378 -18.40 31.49 -24.90
CA SER A 378 -19.56 32.11 -25.57
C SER A 378 -19.13 33.34 -26.36
N SER A 379 -19.93 33.73 -27.35
CA SER A 379 -19.70 34.92 -28.15
C SER A 379 -21.01 35.62 -28.48
N SER A 380 -20.93 36.92 -28.73
CA SER A 380 -22.05 37.72 -29.21
C SER A 380 -21.52 38.86 -30.09
N ASN A 381 -22.39 39.46 -30.88
CA ASN A 381 -22.02 40.53 -31.79
C ASN A 381 -23.11 41.60 -31.87
N VAL A 382 -22.68 42.81 -32.21
CA VAL A 382 -23.54 43.96 -32.46
C VAL A 382 -23.06 44.70 -33.70
N LYS A 383 -23.99 45.29 -34.45
CA LYS A 383 -23.68 46.07 -35.66
C LYS A 383 -23.85 47.56 -35.39
N ILE A 384 -22.96 48.37 -35.93
CA ILE A 384 -23.08 49.83 -35.98
C ILE A 384 -22.95 50.33 -37.41
N ASN A 385 -23.63 51.42 -37.73
CA ASN A 385 -23.55 52.13 -39.01
C ASN A 385 -23.00 53.54 -38.76
N ILE A 386 -21.71 53.75 -39.03
CA ILE A 386 -21.05 55.03 -38.78
C ILE A 386 -21.38 55.99 -39.91
N LYS A 387 -21.97 57.15 -39.58
CA LYS A 387 -22.42 58.17 -40.53
C LYS A 387 -21.45 59.35 -40.60
N ASN A 388 -21.52 60.11 -41.71
CA ASN A 388 -20.83 61.40 -41.83
C ASN A 388 -21.28 62.39 -40.75
N LYS A 389 -20.42 63.35 -40.44
CA LYS A 389 -20.79 64.49 -39.60
C LYS A 389 -21.81 65.35 -40.36
N ILE A 390 -22.97 65.60 -39.76
CA ILE A 390 -23.99 66.48 -40.36
C ILE A 390 -23.40 67.90 -40.31
N LYS A 391 -23.15 68.51 -41.47
CA LYS A 391 -22.93 69.96 -41.56
C LYS A 391 -24.28 70.63 -41.33
N THR A 392 -24.48 71.21 -40.14
CA THR A 392 -25.52 72.23 -39.97
C THR A 392 -25.08 73.44 -40.80
N MET A 393 -25.78 73.71 -41.90
CA MET A 393 -25.67 75.01 -42.56
C MET A 393 -26.26 76.04 -41.60
N SER A 394 -25.42 76.87 -40.98
CA SER A 394 -25.88 78.10 -40.38
C SER A 394 -26.32 79.02 -41.52
N SER A 395 -27.62 79.24 -41.65
CA SER A 395 -28.18 80.34 -42.43
C SER A 395 -27.82 81.64 -41.73
N GLY A 396 -27.07 82.49 -42.42
CA GLY A 396 -26.67 83.82 -41.98
C GLY A 396 -25.61 84.38 -42.90
#